data_AF-A0A023B4U5-F1
#
_entry.id   AF-A0A023B4U5-F1
#
_cell.length_a   1.000
_cell.length_b   1.000
_cell.length_c   1.000
_cell.angle_alpha   90.00
_cell.angle_beta   90.00
_cell.angle_gamma   90.00
#
_symmetry.space_group_name_H-M   'P 1'
#
loop_
_entity.id
_entity.type
_entity.pdbx_description
1 polymer ?
#
loop_
_entity_poly.entity_id
_entity_poly.type
_entity_poly.pdbx_seq_one_letter_code
_entity_poly.pdbx_strand_id
1 'polypeptide(L)'
;MPGESWSEKLLSGVPYTDTLCLVFYTHLWLDLIASFLFFREHMDLLAGWIHHICYILIVSHSLYHHWTYGLALVFIEEIPTFVLALGSVSPRRFRSESVFGYTFLVFRVVCHAVLTVLLCVKIKDHYFIKSITLLAMGLHAHWFMGWVNRQKRLQRFKRYASSRIASGLLLPPSSSLEAMGQTKGHAHPSPDRLEMVGSQLPSPGDEETAPLSPHRQSSLTRETAGGINAGEDNLRGIVRQFTLTEGITNHELFSAHSLNGHIDAGDEGPEEVLQELGSTEKLEGTAKFAE
;
A
#
# COMPACT_ATOMS: atom_id res chain seq x y z
N MET A 1 36.65 3.40 29.77
CA MET A 1 37.94 3.50 29.06
C MET A 1 38.11 4.94 28.58
N PRO A 2 38.95 5.79 29.21
CA PRO A 2 39.24 7.12 28.69
C PRO A 2 40.23 7.01 27.53
N GLY A 3 39.75 7.15 26.29
CA GLY A 3 40.60 7.14 25.09
C GLY A 3 39.95 6.61 23.81
N GLU A 4 38.84 5.85 23.89
CA GLU A 4 38.17 5.35 22.69
C GLU A 4 37.57 6.47 21.85
N SER A 5 37.85 6.41 20.56
CA SER A 5 37.28 7.33 19.58
C SER A 5 35.76 7.11 19.50
N TRP A 6 35.00 8.19 19.25
CA TRP A 6 33.54 8.10 19.10
C TRP A 6 33.12 7.07 18.03
N SER A 7 33.91 6.90 16.98
CA SER A 7 33.70 5.91 15.92
C SER A 7 33.76 4.47 16.44
N GLU A 8 34.70 4.15 17.32
CA GLU A 8 34.82 2.81 17.91
C GLU A 8 33.62 2.50 18.80
N LYS A 9 33.15 3.48 19.57
CA LYS A 9 31.91 3.31 20.37
C LYS A 9 30.69 3.07 19.49
N LEU A 10 30.57 3.79 18.38
CA LEU A 10 29.43 3.66 17.47
C LEU A 10 29.40 2.29 16.79
N LEU A 11 30.56 1.69 16.57
CA LEU A 11 30.75 0.35 16.03
C LEU A 11 30.93 -0.73 17.12
N SER A 12 30.78 -0.38 18.40
CA SER A 12 30.88 -1.36 19.49
C SER A 12 29.55 -2.06 19.71
N GLY A 13 29.62 -3.30 20.17
CA GLY A 13 28.46 -4.06 20.61
C GLY A 13 28.45 -4.08 22.12
N VAL A 14 27.31 -3.77 22.72
CA VAL A 14 27.05 -4.05 24.13
C VAL A 14 25.94 -5.09 24.24
N PRO A 15 25.90 -5.94 25.28
CA PRO A 15 24.94 -7.04 25.35
C PRO A 15 23.47 -6.62 25.16
N TYR A 16 23.11 -5.41 25.61
CA TYR A 16 21.77 -4.86 25.44
C TYR A 16 21.45 -4.47 23.98
N THR A 17 22.42 -3.93 23.24
CA THR A 17 22.21 -3.56 21.82
C THR A 17 22.18 -4.80 20.93
N ASP A 18 22.99 -5.81 21.25
CA ASP A 18 22.94 -7.12 20.60
C ASP A 18 21.56 -7.78 20.80
N THR A 19 21.06 -7.78 22.03
CA THR A 19 19.73 -8.30 22.36
C THR A 19 18.64 -7.56 21.60
N LEU A 20 18.70 -6.23 21.58
CA LEU A 20 17.73 -5.39 20.88
C LEU A 20 17.75 -5.66 19.36
N CYS A 21 18.93 -5.79 18.76
CA CYS A 21 19.09 -6.16 17.35
C CYS A 21 18.57 -7.56 17.06
N LEU A 22 18.78 -8.53 17.96
CA LEU A 22 18.27 -9.89 17.81
C LEU A 22 16.73 -9.93 17.86
N VAL A 23 16.11 -9.19 18.78
CA VAL A 23 14.64 -9.07 18.84
C VAL A 23 14.10 -8.48 17.55
N PHE A 24 14.71 -7.41 17.05
CA PHE A 24 14.32 -6.80 15.78
C PHE A 24 14.53 -7.75 14.59
N TYR A 25 15.65 -8.47 14.56
CA TYR A 25 15.94 -9.49 13.55
C TYR A 25 14.87 -10.59 13.51
N THR A 26 14.49 -11.12 14.68
CA THR A 26 13.42 -12.11 14.78
C THR A 26 12.08 -11.54 14.32
N HIS A 27 11.77 -10.28 14.69
CA HIS A 27 10.55 -9.61 14.24
C HIS A 27 10.49 -9.49 12.71
N LEU A 28 11.58 -9.11 12.04
CA LEU A 28 11.62 -9.03 10.57
C LEU A 28 11.34 -10.38 9.91
N TRP A 29 11.87 -11.47 10.45
CA TRP A 29 11.59 -12.82 9.95
C TRP A 29 10.14 -13.22 10.17
N LEU A 30 9.58 -12.94 11.35
CA LEU A 30 8.18 -13.21 11.65
C LEU A 30 7.25 -12.43 10.72
N ASP A 31 7.56 -11.16 10.45
CA ASP A 31 6.79 -10.32 9.53
C ASP A 31 6.85 -10.85 8.09
N LEU A 32 8.02 -11.30 7.64
CA LEU A 32 8.18 -11.89 6.31
C LEU A 32 7.42 -13.21 6.17
N ILE A 33 7.50 -14.08 7.17
CA ILE A 33 6.78 -15.37 7.21
C ILE A 33 5.28 -15.13 7.27
N ALA A 34 4.81 -14.25 8.15
CA ALA A 34 3.39 -13.93 8.28
C ALA A 34 2.85 -13.30 6.98
N SER A 35 3.60 -12.40 6.35
CA SER A 35 3.22 -11.80 5.08
C SER A 35 3.17 -12.81 3.95
N PHE A 36 4.12 -13.75 3.92
CA PHE A 36 4.12 -14.83 2.93
C PHE A 36 2.92 -15.77 3.06
N LEU A 37 2.56 -16.12 4.30
CA LEU A 37 1.48 -17.08 4.57
C LEU A 37 0.07 -16.47 4.51
N PHE A 38 -0.10 -15.25 5.00
CA PHE A 38 -1.43 -14.68 5.25
C PHE A 38 -1.73 -13.41 4.43
N PHE A 39 -0.72 -12.62 4.07
CA PHE A 39 -0.94 -11.25 3.55
C PHE A 39 -0.18 -10.95 2.25
N ARG A 40 0.07 -11.96 1.42
CA ARG A 40 0.92 -11.83 0.22
C ARG A 40 0.45 -10.71 -0.73
N GLU A 41 -0.86 -10.51 -0.83
CA GLU A 41 -1.49 -9.50 -1.70
C GLU A 41 -1.40 -8.06 -1.15
N HIS A 42 -1.13 -7.90 0.15
CA HIS A 42 -1.14 -6.60 0.82
C HIS A 42 0.26 -6.02 1.05
N MET A 43 1.29 -6.82 0.80
CA MET A 43 2.67 -6.43 1.03
C MET A 43 3.28 -5.83 -0.23
N ASP A 44 3.57 -4.53 -0.17
CA ASP A 44 4.26 -3.82 -1.24
C ASP A 44 5.65 -4.42 -1.52
N LEU A 45 6.05 -4.48 -2.80
CA LEU A 45 7.32 -5.07 -3.20
C LEU A 45 8.51 -4.31 -2.61
N LEU A 46 8.49 -2.98 -2.67
CA LEU A 46 9.62 -2.15 -2.27
C LEU A 46 9.61 -1.90 -0.76
N ALA A 47 8.49 -1.42 -0.23
CA ALA A 47 8.36 -1.06 1.19
C ALA A 47 8.17 -2.27 2.11
N GLY A 48 7.65 -3.37 1.58
CA GLY A 48 7.53 -4.64 2.29
C GLY A 48 8.72 -5.54 2.01
N TRP A 49 8.67 -6.30 0.91
CA TRP A 49 9.58 -7.42 0.68
C TRP A 49 11.06 -7.01 0.64
N ILE A 50 11.42 -6.10 -0.27
CA ILE A 50 12.82 -5.68 -0.47
C ILE A 50 13.35 -5.02 0.79
N HIS A 51 12.58 -4.12 1.41
CA HIS A 51 12.94 -3.46 2.65
C HIS A 51 13.27 -4.46 3.77
N HIS A 52 12.38 -5.42 4.06
CA HIS A 52 12.59 -6.38 5.14
C HIS A 52 13.81 -7.28 4.87
N ILE A 53 13.99 -7.74 3.63
CA ILE A 53 15.17 -8.52 3.23
C ILE A 53 16.45 -7.69 3.45
N CYS A 54 16.47 -6.43 3.03
CA CYS A 54 17.61 -5.54 3.25
C CYS A 54 17.91 -5.35 4.74
N TYR A 55 16.90 -5.13 5.60
CA TYR A 55 17.11 -5.03 7.04
C TYR A 55 17.63 -6.33 7.65
N ILE A 56 17.10 -7.49 7.25
CA ILE A 56 17.62 -8.80 7.70
C ILE A 56 19.11 -8.91 7.40
N LEU A 57 19.56 -8.53 6.20
CA LEU A 57 20.97 -8.55 5.83
C LEU A 57 21.80 -7.54 6.64
N ILE A 58 21.31 -6.31 6.81
CA ILE A 58 22.00 -5.26 7.58
C ILE A 58 22.16 -5.67 9.04
N VAL A 59 21.09 -6.17 9.67
CA VAL A 59 21.09 -6.60 11.07
C VAL A 59 21.96 -7.84 11.25
N SER A 60 21.90 -8.81 10.32
CA SER A 60 22.78 -9.98 10.35
C SER A 60 24.25 -9.59 10.29
N HIS A 61 24.61 -8.70 9.36
CA HIS A 61 25.97 -8.21 9.21
C HIS A 61 26.42 -7.45 10.48
N SER A 62 25.53 -6.64 11.05
CA SER A 62 25.84 -5.87 12.26
C SER A 62 26.02 -6.78 13.48
N LEU A 63 25.20 -7.82 13.63
CA LEU A 63 25.36 -8.83 14.69
C LEU A 63 26.66 -9.62 14.53
N TYR A 64 27.01 -10.02 13.31
CA TYR A 64 28.24 -10.77 13.03
C TYR A 64 29.51 -9.98 13.40
N HIS A 65 29.52 -8.66 13.16
CA HIS A 65 30.65 -7.79 13.47
C HIS A 65 30.54 -7.07 14.82
N HIS A 66 29.48 -7.33 15.61
CA HIS A 66 29.16 -6.61 16.84
C HIS A 66 29.04 -5.08 16.66
N TRP A 67 28.52 -4.61 15.52
CA TRP A 67 28.28 -3.18 15.22
C TRP A 67 26.86 -2.74 15.61
N THR A 68 26.36 -3.23 16.74
CA THR A 68 24.94 -3.14 17.08
C THR A 68 24.55 -1.84 17.75
N TYR A 69 25.49 -1.08 18.33
CA TYR A 69 25.19 0.20 18.96
C TYR A 69 24.69 1.23 17.95
N GLY A 70 25.40 1.41 16.84
CA GLY A 70 24.98 2.32 15.76
C GLY A 70 23.62 1.94 15.19
N LEU A 71 23.36 0.64 15.02
CA LEU A 71 22.08 0.14 14.52
C LEU A 71 20.94 0.37 15.52
N ALA A 72 21.19 0.20 16.82
CA ALA A 72 20.21 0.47 17.87
C ALA A 72 19.79 1.95 17.91
N LEU A 73 20.69 2.88 17.58
CA LEU A 73 20.33 4.31 17.46
C LEU A 73 19.33 4.56 16.32
N VAL A 74 19.42 3.79 15.23
CA VAL A 74 18.53 3.90 14.07
C VAL A 74 17.12 3.37 14.40
N PHE A 75 16.92 2.59 15.45
CA PHE A 75 15.58 2.08 15.81
C PHE A 75 14.60 3.18 16.21
N ILE A 76 15.07 4.37 16.57
CA ILE A 76 14.18 5.54 16.74
C ILE A 76 13.47 5.92 15.43
N GLU A 77 14.02 5.53 14.29
CA GLU A 77 13.41 5.72 12.97
C GLU A 77 12.18 4.84 12.74
N GLU A 78 11.91 3.85 13.60
CA GLU A 78 10.68 3.05 13.56
C GLU A 78 9.48 3.75 14.23
N ILE A 79 9.65 4.94 14.81
CA ILE A 79 8.53 5.69 15.38
C ILE A 79 7.43 6.04 14.35
N PRO A 80 7.75 6.51 13.12
CA PRO A 80 6.73 6.82 12.12
C PRO A 80 5.95 5.59 11.64
N THR A 81 6.61 4.44 11.53
CA THR A 81 5.97 3.16 11.19
C THR A 81 5.09 2.67 12.33
N PHE A 82 5.52 2.83 13.58
CA PHE A 82 4.66 2.59 14.75
C PHE A 82 3.43 3.50 14.77
N VAL A 83 3.58 4.79 14.48
CA VAL A 83 2.45 5.73 14.36
C VAL A 83 1.49 5.32 13.24
N LEU A 84 2.04 4.86 12.10
CA LEU A 84 1.24 4.38 10.99
C LEU A 84 0.45 3.12 11.37
N ALA A 85 1.08 2.16 12.04
CA ALA A 85 0.43 0.95 12.55
C ALA A 85 -0.62 1.25 13.62
N LEU A 86 -0.37 2.21 14.50
CA LEU A 86 -1.38 2.64 15.47
C LEU A 86 -2.61 3.27 14.78
N GLY A 87 -2.38 3.95 13.66
CA GLY A 87 -3.42 4.50 12.80
C GLY A 87 -4.29 3.43 12.11
N SER A 88 -3.76 2.24 11.82
CA SER A 88 -4.54 1.14 11.22
C SER A 88 -5.41 0.41 12.25
N VAL A 89 -4.94 0.29 13.50
CA VAL A 89 -5.72 -0.35 14.58
C VAL A 89 -7.00 0.43 14.92
N SER A 90 -6.96 1.76 14.92
CA SER A 90 -8.17 2.58 15.11
C SER A 90 -8.19 3.80 14.20
N PRO A 91 -8.66 3.65 12.94
CA PRO A 91 -8.61 4.72 11.96
C PRO A 91 -9.40 5.97 12.37
N ARG A 92 -10.49 5.80 13.12
CA ARG A 92 -11.31 6.93 13.57
C ARG A 92 -10.69 7.75 14.70
N ARG A 93 -9.79 7.15 15.50
CA ARG A 93 -9.24 7.79 16.71
C ARG A 93 -7.78 8.22 16.55
N PHE A 94 -6.96 7.40 15.90
CA PHE A 94 -5.50 7.61 15.87
C PHE A 94 -4.96 7.98 14.50
N ARG A 95 -5.77 7.94 13.43
CA ARG A 95 -5.31 8.29 12.09
C ARG A 95 -5.20 9.81 11.91
N SER A 96 -4.01 10.34 12.19
CA SER A 96 -3.64 11.70 11.82
C SER A 96 -2.50 11.69 10.81
N GLU A 97 -2.83 12.00 9.56
CA GLU A 97 -1.87 12.09 8.45
C GLU A 97 -0.76 13.13 8.75
N SER A 98 -1.08 14.17 9.54
CA SER A 98 -0.12 15.20 9.97
C SER A 98 0.88 14.68 10.99
N VAL A 99 0.44 13.84 11.94
CA VAL A 99 1.34 13.24 12.95
C VAL A 99 2.30 12.27 12.28
N PHE A 100 1.80 11.45 11.34
CA PHE A 100 2.65 10.59 10.52
C PHE A 100 3.67 11.42 9.73
N GLY A 101 3.24 12.45 9.00
CA GLY A 101 4.15 13.28 8.21
C GLY A 101 5.22 13.99 9.05
N TYR A 102 4.84 14.51 10.22
CA TYR A 102 5.78 15.16 11.15
C TYR A 102 6.80 14.17 11.72
N THR A 103 6.33 13.03 12.22
CA THR A 103 7.23 12.00 12.77
C THR A 103 8.15 11.44 11.68
N PHE A 104 7.64 11.20 10.47
CA PHE A 104 8.45 10.77 9.33
C PHE A 104 9.56 11.80 9.00
N LEU A 105 9.21 13.08 8.90
CA LEU A 105 10.19 14.14 8.65
C LEU A 105 11.27 14.19 9.73
N VAL A 106 10.89 14.19 11.01
CA VAL A 106 11.83 14.32 12.12
C VAL A 106 12.75 13.11 12.22
N PHE A 107 12.19 11.89 12.22
CA PHE A 107 12.97 10.68 12.48
C PHE A 107 13.61 10.12 11.19
N ARG A 108 12.83 9.91 10.12
CA ARG A 108 13.34 9.26 8.89
C ARG A 108 14.14 10.19 7.99
N VAL A 109 13.89 11.50 8.02
CA VAL A 109 14.61 12.45 7.16
C VAL A 109 15.67 13.21 7.95
N VAL A 110 15.30 13.95 8.99
CA VAL A 110 16.25 14.83 9.71
C VAL A 110 17.23 14.02 10.56
N CYS A 111 16.74 13.13 11.42
CA CYS A 111 17.62 12.31 12.27
C CYS A 111 18.52 11.41 11.41
N HIS A 112 17.97 10.75 10.39
CA HIS A 112 18.75 9.96 9.44
C HIS A 112 19.79 10.79 8.67
N ALA A 113 19.47 12.03 8.25
CA ALA A 113 20.44 12.93 7.61
C ALA A 113 21.64 13.20 8.52
N VAL A 114 21.36 13.53 9.79
CA VAL A 114 22.40 13.82 10.78
C VAL A 114 23.27 12.59 11.00
N LEU A 115 22.67 11.40 11.16
CA LEU A 115 23.41 10.14 11.28
C LEU A 115 24.26 9.86 10.03
N THR A 116 23.70 10.04 8.84
CA THR A 116 24.42 9.91 7.55
C THR A 116 25.64 10.82 7.51
N VAL A 117 25.50 12.11 7.83
CA VAL A 117 26.61 13.07 7.82
C VAL A 117 27.66 12.68 8.84
N LEU A 118 27.26 12.31 10.05
CA LEU A 118 28.18 11.86 11.10
C LEU A 118 28.97 10.62 10.67
N LEU A 119 28.30 9.61 10.11
CA LEU A 119 28.93 8.37 9.62
C LEU A 119 29.89 8.67 8.47
N CYS A 120 29.47 9.46 7.48
CA CYS A 120 30.28 9.79 6.31
C CYS A 120 31.53 10.59 6.66
N VAL A 121 31.44 11.53 7.61
CA VAL A 121 32.56 12.41 8.00
C VAL A 121 33.48 11.75 9.01
N LYS A 122 32.95 11.02 10.00
CA LYS A 122 33.73 10.51 11.14
C LYS A 122 34.30 9.12 10.92
N ILE A 123 33.64 8.28 10.13
CA ILE A 123 34.13 6.93 9.85
C ILE A 123 34.80 6.95 8.48
N LYS A 124 36.10 6.69 8.38
CA LYS A 124 36.81 6.78 7.09
C LYS A 124 36.68 5.50 6.25
N ASP A 125 36.78 4.33 6.88
CA ASP A 125 37.06 3.08 6.15
C ASP A 125 35.89 2.09 6.03
N HIS A 126 34.65 2.52 6.32
CA HIS A 126 33.46 1.66 6.23
C HIS A 126 32.54 2.04 5.07
N TYR A 127 33.01 1.79 3.84
CA TYR A 127 32.25 2.10 2.61
C TYR A 127 30.89 1.42 2.54
N PHE A 128 30.79 0.17 3.01
CA PHE A 128 29.52 -0.56 3.04
C PHE A 128 28.44 0.16 3.83
N ILE A 129 28.75 0.59 5.06
CA ILE A 129 27.81 1.32 5.93
C ILE A 129 27.43 2.65 5.29
N LYS A 130 28.41 3.41 4.79
CA LYS A 130 28.16 4.70 4.12
C LYS A 130 27.21 4.54 2.94
N SER A 131 27.45 3.56 2.09
CA SER A 131 26.61 3.30 0.91
C SER A 131 25.18 2.96 1.32
N ILE A 132 25.00 2.07 2.30
CA ILE A 132 23.66 1.69 2.78
C ILE A 132 22.93 2.87 3.40
N THR A 133 23.59 3.65 4.25
CA THR A 133 22.96 4.81 4.89
C THR A 133 22.60 5.88 3.85
N LEU A 134 23.45 6.14 2.85
CA LEU A 134 23.12 7.06 1.76
C LEU A 134 21.94 6.56 0.91
N LEU A 135 21.88 5.26 0.62
CA LEU A 135 20.75 4.66 -0.11
C LEU A 135 19.45 4.75 0.69
N ALA A 136 19.49 4.45 1.99
CA ALA A 136 18.36 4.59 2.89
C ALA A 136 17.86 6.05 2.96
N MET A 137 18.79 7.01 3.04
CA MET A 137 18.48 8.43 2.97
C MET A 137 17.75 8.82 1.68
N GLY A 138 18.23 8.33 0.52
CA GLY A 138 17.57 8.54 -0.76
C GLY A 138 16.15 7.96 -0.80
N LEU A 139 15.98 6.76 -0.26
CA LEU A 139 14.67 6.10 -0.16
C LEU A 139 13.70 6.88 0.74
N HIS A 140 14.15 7.33 1.92
CA HIS A 140 13.34 8.14 2.83
C HIS A 140 12.93 9.48 2.19
N ALA A 141 13.85 10.14 1.49
CA ALA A 141 13.54 11.37 0.76
C ALA A 141 12.49 11.12 -0.34
N HIS A 142 12.65 10.04 -1.11
CA HIS A 142 11.68 9.64 -2.14
C HIS A 142 10.28 9.41 -1.54
N TRP A 143 10.17 8.66 -0.45
CA TRP A 143 8.89 8.40 0.22
C TRP A 143 8.27 9.67 0.80
N PHE A 144 9.07 10.54 1.41
CA PHE A 144 8.57 11.81 1.94
C PHE A 144 8.04 12.71 0.82
N MET A 145 8.72 12.76 -0.33
CA MET A 145 8.23 13.50 -1.49
C MET A 145 6.91 12.95 -2.03
N GLY A 146 6.75 11.62 -2.08
CA GLY A 146 5.47 10.99 -2.40
C GLY A 146 4.35 11.42 -1.46
N TRP A 147 4.62 11.45 -0.15
CA TRP A 147 3.66 11.93 0.85
C TRP A 147 3.32 13.41 0.66
N VAL A 148 4.31 14.29 0.44
CA VAL A 148 4.08 15.73 0.20
C VAL A 148 3.20 15.96 -1.03
N ASN A 149 3.47 15.25 -2.12
CA ASN A 149 2.68 15.35 -3.35
C ASN A 149 1.22 14.92 -3.13
N ARG A 150 1.00 13.84 -2.35
CA ARG A 150 -0.34 13.41 -1.92
C ARG A 150 -1.05 14.50 -1.11
N GLN A 151 -0.36 15.15 -0.16
CA GLN A 151 -0.96 16.25 0.61
C GLN A 151 -1.34 17.44 -0.26
N LYS A 152 -0.49 17.83 -1.22
CA LYS A 152 -0.79 18.88 -2.20
C LYS A 152 -2.05 18.55 -3.02
N ARG A 153 -2.18 17.30 -3.49
CA ARG A 153 -3.37 16.83 -4.23
C ARG A 153 -4.64 16.94 -3.38
N LEU A 154 -4.59 16.48 -2.14
CA LEU A 154 -5.72 16.58 -1.20
C LEU A 154 -6.11 18.03 -0.90
N GLN A 155 -5.14 18.95 -0.80
CA GLN A 155 -5.42 20.37 -0.60
C GLN A 155 -6.09 21.01 -1.82
N ARG A 156 -5.61 20.70 -3.04
CA ARG A 156 -6.24 21.17 -4.29
C ARG A 156 -7.69 20.69 -4.38
N PHE A 157 -7.92 19.42 -4.06
CA PHE A 157 -9.27 18.85 -4.04
C PHE A 157 -10.19 19.55 -3.04
N LYS A 158 -9.73 19.77 -1.80
CA LYS A 158 -10.50 20.50 -0.77
C LYS A 158 -10.88 21.90 -1.25
N ARG A 159 -9.94 22.63 -1.86
CA ARG A 159 -10.20 23.97 -2.42
C ARG A 159 -11.24 23.93 -3.54
N TYR A 160 -11.12 22.99 -4.47
CA TYR A 160 -12.09 22.81 -5.56
C TYR A 160 -13.50 22.51 -5.01
N ALA A 161 -13.61 21.59 -4.06
CA ALA A 161 -14.88 21.26 -3.42
C ALA A 161 -15.49 22.46 -2.68
N SER A 162 -14.68 23.22 -1.92
CA SER A 162 -15.12 24.45 -1.25
C SER A 162 -15.61 25.51 -2.23
N SER A 163 -14.91 25.71 -3.36
CA SER A 163 -15.33 26.66 -4.40
C SER A 163 -16.67 26.26 -5.04
N ARG A 164 -16.90 24.97 -5.31
CA ARG A 164 -18.18 24.52 -5.88
C ARG A 164 -19.36 24.70 -4.94
N ILE A 165 -19.17 24.40 -3.65
CA ILE A 165 -20.19 24.63 -2.62
C ILE A 165 -20.49 26.13 -2.53
N ALA A 166 -19.48 26.98 -2.53
CA ALA A 166 -19.66 28.44 -2.49
C ALA A 166 -20.43 28.98 -3.71
N SER A 167 -20.22 28.39 -4.90
CA SER A 167 -20.94 28.76 -6.12
C SER A 167 -22.36 28.19 -6.21
N GLY A 168 -22.86 27.48 -5.18
CA GLY A 168 -24.18 26.85 -5.19
C GLY A 168 -24.31 25.69 -6.20
N LEU A 169 -23.21 25.24 -6.81
CA LEU A 169 -23.21 24.06 -7.66
C LEU A 169 -23.22 22.80 -6.78
N LEU A 170 -24.10 21.85 -7.13
CA LEU A 170 -24.06 20.51 -6.55
C LEU A 170 -22.65 19.93 -6.69
N LEU A 171 -22.20 19.27 -5.61
CA LEU A 171 -20.95 18.53 -5.60
C LEU A 171 -20.97 17.50 -6.73
N PRO A 172 -19.84 17.27 -7.41
CA PRO A 172 -19.76 16.17 -8.37
C PRO A 172 -20.08 14.86 -7.65
N PRO A 173 -20.70 13.89 -8.36
CA PRO A 173 -21.02 12.59 -7.79
C PRO A 173 -19.76 11.93 -7.19
N SER A 174 -19.92 11.14 -6.13
CA SER A 174 -18.83 10.50 -5.39
C SER A 174 -17.91 9.62 -6.24
N SER A 175 -18.36 9.20 -7.42
CA SER A 175 -17.55 8.47 -8.41
C SER A 175 -16.43 9.32 -9.03
N SER A 176 -16.65 10.62 -9.25
CA SER A 176 -15.59 11.55 -9.69
C SER A 176 -14.53 11.76 -8.60
N LEU A 177 -14.95 11.62 -7.35
CA LEU A 177 -14.15 11.71 -6.13
C LEU A 177 -13.18 10.53 -5.99
N GLU A 178 -13.66 9.31 -6.30
CA GLU A 178 -12.82 8.11 -6.35
C GLU A 178 -11.86 8.15 -7.55
N ALA A 179 -12.32 8.62 -8.71
CA ALA A 179 -11.50 8.75 -9.90
C ALA A 179 -10.32 9.73 -9.72
N MET A 180 -10.49 10.83 -8.99
CA MET A 180 -9.37 11.74 -8.66
C MET A 180 -8.42 11.17 -7.58
N GLY A 181 -8.87 10.18 -6.81
CA GLY A 181 -8.06 9.44 -5.85
C GLY A 181 -7.17 8.38 -6.52
N GLN A 182 -7.71 7.69 -7.53
CA GLN A 182 -7.17 6.45 -8.12
C GLN A 182 -6.43 6.60 -9.46
N THR A 183 -6.13 7.81 -9.94
CA THR A 183 -5.46 7.92 -11.24
C THR A 183 -3.99 7.47 -11.18
N LYS A 184 -3.77 6.28 -11.76
CA LYS A 184 -2.53 5.58 -12.14
C LYS A 184 -1.88 4.65 -11.10
N GLY A 185 -2.59 3.60 -10.74
CA GLY A 185 -2.03 2.24 -10.62
C GLY A 185 -2.75 1.33 -11.61
N HIS A 186 -2.02 0.57 -12.43
CA HIS A 186 -2.50 -0.21 -13.58
C HIS A 186 -3.93 -0.76 -13.48
N ALA A 187 -4.77 -0.38 -14.46
CA ALA A 187 -5.87 -1.22 -14.90
C ALA A 187 -5.26 -2.55 -15.39
N HIS A 188 -5.35 -3.58 -14.55
CA HIS A 188 -5.17 -4.95 -15.01
C HIS A 188 -6.36 -5.25 -15.93
N PRO A 189 -6.16 -5.61 -17.20
CA PRO A 189 -7.26 -6.07 -18.02
C PRO A 189 -7.86 -7.29 -17.33
N SER A 190 -9.16 -7.21 -17.04
CA SER A 190 -9.97 -8.38 -16.74
C SER A 190 -9.77 -9.36 -17.89
N PRO A 191 -9.34 -10.62 -17.66
CA PRO A 191 -9.34 -11.59 -18.74
C PRO A 191 -10.80 -11.82 -19.10
N ASP A 192 -11.18 -11.33 -20.28
CA ASP A 192 -12.40 -11.73 -20.96
C ASP A 192 -12.46 -13.26 -20.97
N ARG A 193 -13.49 -13.78 -20.30
CA ARG A 193 -14.60 -14.43 -20.98
C ARG A 193 -14.20 -15.05 -22.33
N LEU A 194 -13.40 -16.10 -22.28
CA LEU A 194 -13.29 -17.03 -23.40
C LEU A 194 -14.60 -17.82 -23.48
N GLU A 195 -15.40 -17.43 -24.46
CA GLU A 195 -16.42 -18.27 -25.06
C GLU A 195 -15.82 -19.64 -25.39
N MET A 196 -16.35 -20.69 -24.78
CA MET A 196 -16.20 -22.06 -25.25
C MET A 196 -17.54 -22.49 -25.85
N VAL A 197 -17.75 -22.08 -27.09
CA VAL A 197 -18.79 -22.62 -27.98
C VAL A 197 -18.21 -23.85 -28.69
N GLY A 198 -18.84 -25.00 -28.44
CA GLY A 198 -19.17 -25.97 -29.49
C GLY A 198 -18.09 -26.91 -30.01
N SER A 199 -18.10 -28.15 -29.52
CA SER A 199 -17.80 -29.31 -30.36
C SER A 199 -18.72 -30.47 -29.99
N GLN A 200 -19.70 -30.72 -30.87
CA GLN A 200 -20.53 -31.93 -30.93
C GLN A 200 -19.67 -33.15 -31.29
N LEU A 201 -20.01 -34.33 -30.74
CA LEU A 201 -19.99 -35.67 -31.38
C LEU A 201 -20.45 -36.74 -30.35
N PRO A 202 -20.87 -37.95 -30.78
CA PRO A 202 -22.26 -38.37 -30.66
C PRO A 202 -22.51 -39.52 -29.67
N SER A 203 -23.80 -39.72 -29.38
CA SER A 203 -24.41 -40.86 -28.69
C SER A 203 -24.15 -42.20 -29.39
N PRO A 204 -23.98 -43.29 -28.61
CA PRO A 204 -25.00 -44.35 -28.54
C PRO A 204 -25.24 -44.73 -27.05
N GLY A 205 -26.41 -45.12 -26.57
CA GLY A 205 -27.38 -46.08 -27.07
C GLY A 205 -27.71 -47.01 -25.88
N ASP A 206 -29.00 -47.31 -25.69
CA ASP A 206 -29.55 -48.43 -24.90
C ASP A 206 -29.50 -48.25 -23.35
N GLU A 207 -30.45 -48.65 -22.52
CA GLU A 207 -31.77 -49.28 -22.64
C GLU A 207 -32.42 -49.17 -21.24
N GLU A 208 -33.73 -48.91 -21.21
CA GLU A 208 -34.75 -49.63 -20.43
C GLU A 208 -34.41 -50.12 -18.98
N THR A 209 -35.07 -49.68 -17.90
CA THR A 209 -36.43 -50.08 -17.49
C THR A 209 -36.76 -49.45 -16.11
N ALA A 210 -38.02 -49.06 -15.91
CA ALA A 210 -38.61 -48.62 -14.63
C ALA A 210 -39.16 -49.85 -13.83
N PRO A 211 -40.08 -49.79 -12.84
CA PRO A 211 -40.60 -48.68 -12.00
C PRO A 211 -40.89 -49.05 -10.49
N LEU A 212 -41.32 -48.04 -9.68
CA LEU A 212 -42.23 -48.08 -8.50
C LEU A 212 -41.77 -48.88 -7.23
N SER A 213 -41.97 -48.49 -5.96
CA SER A 213 -43.11 -47.89 -5.24
C SER A 213 -42.70 -47.57 -3.76
N PRO A 214 -43.60 -47.28 -2.77
CA PRO A 214 -43.53 -46.07 -1.91
C PRO A 214 -43.42 -46.43 -0.40
N HIS A 215 -43.82 -45.49 0.49
CA HIS A 215 -43.89 -45.52 1.98
C HIS A 215 -42.69 -44.87 2.69
N ARG A 216 -42.81 -44.08 3.77
CA ARG A 216 -43.92 -43.70 4.67
C ARG A 216 -43.45 -42.53 5.56
N GLN A 217 -44.42 -41.74 6.01
CA GLN A 217 -44.34 -40.61 6.94
C GLN A 217 -43.55 -40.89 8.23
N SER A 218 -42.90 -39.86 8.78
CA SER A 218 -43.20 -39.41 10.15
C SER A 218 -42.71 -37.97 10.40
N SER A 219 -43.66 -37.19 10.90
CA SER A 219 -43.50 -35.90 11.59
C SER A 219 -42.81 -36.06 12.94
N LEU A 220 -42.00 -35.08 13.37
CA LEU A 220 -42.06 -34.50 14.73
C LEU A 220 -41.05 -33.35 14.93
N THR A 221 -41.56 -32.32 15.60
CA THR A 221 -40.91 -31.33 16.49
C THR A 221 -39.89 -30.33 15.96
N ARG A 222 -40.45 -29.14 15.69
CA ARG A 222 -39.97 -27.81 16.07
C ARG A 222 -39.31 -27.78 17.47
N GLU A 223 -38.06 -27.36 17.53
CA GLU A 223 -37.52 -26.61 18.68
C GLU A 223 -36.39 -25.67 18.25
N THR A 224 -36.37 -24.54 18.94
CA THR A 224 -35.65 -23.30 18.70
C THR A 224 -34.14 -23.39 18.93
N ALA A 225 -33.33 -22.98 17.96
CA ALA A 225 -31.96 -22.53 18.20
C ALA A 225 -31.68 -21.32 17.29
N GLY A 226 -31.98 -20.14 17.84
CA GLY A 226 -31.66 -18.86 17.23
C GLY A 226 -30.17 -18.54 17.37
N GLY A 227 -29.57 -18.13 16.25
CA GLY A 227 -28.67 -16.98 16.18
C GLY A 227 -27.30 -17.09 16.86
N ILE A 228 -26.32 -17.70 16.18
CA ILE A 228 -24.89 -17.38 16.40
C ILE A 228 -24.10 -17.19 15.08
N ASN A 229 -24.67 -17.48 13.89
CA ASN A 229 -23.86 -17.46 12.64
C ASN A 229 -23.85 -16.12 11.87
N ALA A 230 -24.49 -15.06 12.37
CA ALA A 230 -24.51 -13.76 11.69
C ALA A 230 -23.25 -12.89 11.98
N GLY A 231 -22.35 -13.34 12.86
CA GLY A 231 -21.16 -12.59 13.29
C GLY A 231 -19.90 -12.84 12.45
N GLU A 232 -19.67 -14.08 11.99
CA GLU A 232 -18.45 -14.44 11.27
C GLU A 232 -18.44 -13.97 9.81
N ASP A 233 -19.60 -13.97 9.14
CA ASP A 233 -19.72 -13.50 7.76
C ASP A 233 -19.59 -11.96 7.66
N ASN A 234 -20.01 -11.24 8.72
CA ASN A 234 -19.84 -9.79 8.82
C ASN A 234 -18.38 -9.41 9.13
N LEU A 235 -17.67 -10.21 9.94
CA LEU A 235 -16.24 -10.02 10.20
C LEU A 235 -15.37 -10.30 8.97
N ARG A 236 -15.69 -11.35 8.18
CA ARG A 236 -14.99 -11.61 6.90
C ARG A 236 -15.27 -10.54 5.85
N GLY A 237 -16.48 -9.98 5.83
CA GLY A 237 -16.85 -8.84 4.97
C GLY A 237 -16.14 -7.54 5.35
N ILE A 238 -16.04 -7.25 6.65
CA ILE A 238 -15.32 -6.08 7.18
C ILE A 238 -13.82 -6.22 6.97
N VAL A 239 -13.23 -7.40 7.18
CA VAL A 239 -11.81 -7.67 6.90
C VAL A 239 -11.52 -7.52 5.41
N ARG A 240 -12.40 -7.99 4.49
CA ARG A 240 -12.28 -7.79 3.04
C ARG A 240 -12.40 -6.31 2.60
N GLN A 241 -13.33 -5.55 3.16
CA GLN A 241 -13.42 -4.11 2.87
C GLN A 241 -12.22 -3.34 3.41
N PHE A 242 -11.67 -3.75 4.57
CA PHE A 242 -10.45 -3.15 5.14
C PHE A 242 -9.21 -3.43 4.29
N THR A 243 -9.04 -4.67 3.83
CA THR A 243 -7.89 -5.07 3.01
C THR A 243 -7.88 -4.42 1.63
N LEU A 244 -9.05 -4.20 1.02
CA LEU A 244 -9.17 -3.44 -0.24
C LEU A 244 -8.78 -1.96 -0.06
N THR A 245 -9.09 -1.36 1.09
CA THR A 245 -8.75 0.06 1.35
C THR A 245 -7.30 0.24 1.77
N GLU A 246 -6.71 -0.72 2.48
CA GLU A 246 -5.29 -0.74 2.89
C GLU A 246 -4.34 -1.17 1.77
N GLY A 247 -4.75 -2.12 0.92
CA GLY A 247 -4.02 -2.50 -0.29
C GLY A 247 -3.89 -1.34 -1.28
N ILE A 248 -4.96 -0.56 -1.49
CA ILE A 248 -4.92 0.63 -2.36
C ILE A 248 -4.05 1.74 -1.75
N THR A 249 -4.10 1.95 -0.43
CA THR A 249 -3.39 3.09 0.19
C THR A 249 -1.88 2.89 0.35
N ASN A 250 -1.39 1.64 0.47
CA ASN A 250 0.05 1.35 0.46
C ASN A 250 0.57 1.11 -0.96
N HIS A 251 -0.18 0.41 -1.82
CA HIS A 251 0.22 0.19 -3.22
C HIS A 251 0.29 1.50 -4.02
N GLU A 252 -0.58 2.48 -3.76
CA GLU A 252 -0.49 3.81 -4.38
C GLU A 252 0.60 4.71 -3.78
N LEU A 253 1.03 4.46 -2.53
CA LEU A 253 2.14 5.20 -1.93
C LEU A 253 3.48 4.86 -2.63
N PHE A 254 3.59 3.66 -3.24
CA PHE A 254 4.84 3.12 -3.77
C PHE A 254 4.83 2.74 -5.27
N SER A 255 3.67 2.48 -5.91
CA SER A 255 3.59 2.12 -7.34
C SER A 255 3.56 3.30 -8.33
N ALA A 256 3.44 4.54 -7.86
CA ALA A 256 3.19 5.69 -8.74
C ALA A 256 4.38 6.13 -9.61
N HIS A 257 5.52 5.43 -9.66
CA HIS A 257 6.68 5.91 -10.43
C HIS A 257 7.60 4.87 -11.08
N SER A 258 7.11 3.67 -11.45
CA SER A 258 7.93 2.71 -12.20
C SER A 258 8.05 3.00 -13.71
N LEU A 259 7.37 3.99 -14.28
CA LEU A 259 7.55 4.38 -15.69
C LEU A 259 7.19 5.85 -15.86
N ASN A 260 8.22 6.70 -16.00
CA ASN A 260 8.20 7.85 -16.90
C ASN A 260 9.61 8.44 -16.99
N GLY A 261 10.35 7.96 -17.98
CA GLY A 261 11.22 8.84 -18.75
C GLY A 261 10.35 9.63 -19.72
N HIS A 262 10.62 10.93 -19.80
CA HIS A 262 10.23 11.81 -20.90
C HIS A 262 8.76 12.27 -20.95
N ILE A 263 8.45 13.42 -20.31
CA ILE A 263 7.40 14.34 -20.78
C ILE A 263 7.82 15.78 -20.47
N ASP A 264 7.82 16.61 -21.51
CA ASP A 264 7.98 18.06 -21.52
C ASP A 264 6.97 18.77 -20.62
N ALA A 265 7.43 19.79 -19.90
CA ALA A 265 6.59 20.66 -19.10
C ALA A 265 5.86 21.67 -20.01
N GLY A 266 4.66 21.31 -20.46
CA GLY A 266 3.65 22.24 -20.97
C GLY A 266 2.66 22.63 -19.87
N ASP A 267 2.60 23.91 -19.56
CA ASP A 267 1.69 24.54 -18.60
C ASP A 267 0.32 24.76 -19.24
N GLU A 268 -0.46 23.68 -19.41
CA GLU A 268 -1.84 23.79 -19.88
C GLU A 268 -2.81 23.62 -18.70
N GLY A 269 -3.57 24.70 -18.46
CA GLY A 269 -4.58 24.78 -17.42
C GLY A 269 -5.81 23.91 -17.73
N PRO A 270 -6.64 23.62 -16.72
CA PRO A 270 -7.77 22.69 -16.83
C PRO A 270 -8.97 23.18 -17.69
N GLU A 271 -8.82 24.27 -18.45
CA GLU A 271 -9.89 24.78 -19.33
C GLU A 271 -9.90 24.10 -20.71
N GLU A 272 -8.77 23.57 -21.19
CA GLU A 272 -8.68 23.03 -22.55
C GLU A 272 -9.28 21.62 -22.69
N VAL A 273 -9.25 20.82 -21.61
CA VAL A 273 -9.86 19.47 -21.57
C VAL A 273 -11.40 19.50 -21.65
N LEU A 274 -12.02 20.64 -21.33
CA LEU A 274 -13.48 20.80 -21.41
C LEU A 274 -13.98 21.30 -22.77
N GLN A 275 -13.09 21.79 -23.65
CA GLN A 275 -13.47 22.22 -24.99
C GLN A 275 -13.58 21.05 -25.98
N GLU A 276 -12.80 19.98 -25.80
CA GLU A 276 -12.88 18.79 -26.66
C GLU A 276 -14.13 17.91 -26.43
N LEU A 277 -14.77 18.01 -25.26
CA LEU A 277 -15.97 17.21 -24.94
C LEU A 277 -17.29 17.90 -25.35
N GLY A 278 -17.22 19.12 -25.90
CA GLY A 278 -18.40 19.93 -26.26
C GLY A 278 -18.76 19.95 -27.74
N SER A 279 -18.00 19.33 -28.65
CA SER A 279 -18.16 19.53 -30.10
C SER A 279 -18.76 18.37 -30.90
N THR A 280 -19.27 17.32 -30.26
CA THR A 280 -19.86 16.16 -30.98
C THR A 280 -21.36 16.01 -30.71
N GLU A 281 -22.15 17.05 -31.00
CA GLU A 281 -23.60 16.88 -31.15
C GLU A 281 -24.21 17.94 -32.08
N LYS A 282 -23.92 17.84 -33.39
CA LYS A 282 -24.74 18.49 -34.41
C LYS A 282 -24.53 17.89 -35.81
N LEU A 283 -25.22 16.78 -36.09
CA LEU A 283 -25.55 16.39 -37.46
C LEU A 283 -26.99 15.86 -37.49
N GLU A 284 -27.94 16.79 -37.50
CA GLU A 284 -29.30 16.55 -37.99
C GLU A 284 -29.29 16.53 -39.52
N GLY A 285 -29.99 15.54 -40.08
CA GLY A 285 -30.10 15.32 -41.50
C GLY A 285 -31.04 16.28 -42.22
N THR A 286 -30.85 16.38 -43.52
CA THR A 286 -31.85 16.85 -44.47
C THR A 286 -31.99 15.85 -45.59
N ALA A 287 -33.11 15.13 -45.59
CA ALA A 287 -33.65 14.44 -46.75
C ALA A 287 -34.15 15.46 -47.77
N LYS A 288 -33.83 15.24 -49.05
CA LYS A 288 -34.61 15.79 -50.17
C LYS A 288 -35.00 14.63 -51.09
N PHE A 289 -36.30 14.44 -51.20
CA PHE A 289 -36.99 13.72 -52.27
C PHE A 289 -37.30 14.72 -53.41
N ALA A 290 -37.30 14.21 -54.65
CA ALA A 290 -38.12 14.58 -55.81
C ALA A 290 -37.32 14.83 -57.11
N GLU A 291 -37.77 14.09 -58.13
CA GLU A 291 -37.48 14.06 -59.57
C GLU A 291 -36.20 13.37 -60.07
#